data_AF-A0A6P2D4B4-F1
#
_entry.id   AF-A0A6P2D4B4-F1
#
_cell.length_a   1.000
_cell.length_b   1.000
_cell.length_c   1.000
_cell.angle_alpha   90.00
_cell.angle_beta   90.00
_cell.angle_gamma   90.00
#
_symmetry.space_group_name_H-M   'P 1'
#
loop_
_entity.id
_entity.type
_entity.pdbx_description
1 polymer ?
#
loop_
_entity_poly.entity_id
_entity_poly.type
_entity_poly.pdbx_seq_one_letter_code
_entity_poly.pdbx_strand_id
1 'polypeptide(L)'
;MNACPTLPSATMVMKSVHHDCIEEENKYRWLESEKAGYDLGEGCVKRWVKDHWMGYLRARWVEHLQGKCFWIELAGRDFGLLLREFQSQSELLDVILNQLKSGAENLDVLTWAIANNIPTGPVSEILEALDINSKRLAHRFDGSSPSTFAA
;
A
#
# COMPACT_ATOMS: atom_id res chain seq x y z
N MET A 1 37.76 -1.49 19.08
CA MET A 1 37.37 -1.16 17.69
C MET A 1 35.93 -1.57 17.54
N ASN A 2 35.02 -0.60 17.59
CA ASN A 2 33.59 -0.87 17.52
C ASN A 2 33.21 -1.07 16.05
N ALA A 3 32.63 -2.22 15.73
CA ALA A 3 32.17 -2.52 14.39
C ALA A 3 31.09 -1.51 13.99
N CYS A 4 31.28 -0.85 12.85
CA CYS A 4 30.22 -0.11 12.17
C CYS A 4 29.06 -1.07 11.88
N PRO A 5 27.80 -0.67 12.11
CA PRO A 5 26.67 -1.46 11.68
C PRO A 5 26.68 -1.56 10.15
N THR A 6 26.58 -2.78 9.66
CA THR A 6 26.51 -3.14 8.25
C THR A 6 25.38 -2.37 7.57
N LEU A 7 25.72 -1.50 6.62
CA LEU A 7 24.76 -0.84 5.75
C LEU A 7 23.98 -1.91 4.95
N PRO A 8 22.65 -1.85 4.87
CA PRO A 8 21.89 -2.77 4.03
C PRO A 8 22.22 -2.57 2.53
N SER A 9 22.15 -3.69 1.82
CA SER A 9 22.58 -3.95 0.43
C SER A 9 22.05 -2.96 -0.63
N ALA A 10 22.82 -2.83 -1.71
CA ALA A 10 22.85 -1.74 -2.70
C ALA A 10 21.69 -1.61 -3.72
N THR A 11 20.45 -2.06 -3.47
CA THR A 11 19.32 -1.76 -4.39
C THR A 11 17.97 -1.64 -3.68
N MET A 12 17.82 -0.72 -2.74
CA MET A 12 16.49 -0.34 -2.24
C MET A 12 15.73 0.42 -3.32
N VAL A 13 14.60 -0.13 -3.80
CA VAL A 13 13.72 0.56 -4.76
C VAL A 13 12.92 1.61 -4.01
N MET A 14 13.18 2.88 -4.29
CA MET A 14 12.46 4.03 -3.71
C MET A 14 11.53 4.65 -4.75
N LYS A 15 10.27 4.90 -4.37
CA LYS A 15 9.24 5.45 -5.25
C LYS A 15 8.34 6.45 -4.51
N SER A 16 7.70 7.33 -5.26
CA SER A 16 6.62 8.20 -4.77
C SER A 16 5.27 7.59 -5.12
N VAL A 17 4.38 7.49 -4.12
CA VAL A 17 2.99 7.04 -4.29
C VAL A 17 2.25 7.96 -5.26
N HIS A 18 2.50 9.27 -5.17
CA HIS A 18 1.90 10.29 -6.04
C HIS A 18 2.42 10.20 -7.47
N HIS A 19 3.69 9.89 -7.68
CA HIS A 19 4.21 9.71 -9.02
C HIS A 19 3.73 8.40 -9.65
N ASP A 20 3.76 7.30 -8.89
CA ASP A 20 3.38 5.96 -9.38
C ASP A 20 1.88 5.87 -9.68
N CYS A 21 1.02 6.63 -8.97
CA CYS A 21 -0.42 6.58 -9.24
C CYS A 21 -0.81 7.20 -10.59
N ILE A 22 -0.01 8.13 -11.13
CA ILE A 22 -0.25 8.74 -12.45
C ILE A 22 -0.27 7.68 -13.56
N GLU A 23 0.61 6.67 -13.48
CA GLU A 23 0.61 5.57 -14.44
C GLU A 23 -0.67 4.73 -14.36
N GLU A 24 -1.16 4.43 -13.15
CA GLU A 24 -2.40 3.68 -12.93
C GLU A 24 -3.64 4.47 -13.37
N GLU A 25 -3.67 5.78 -13.11
CA GLU A 25 -4.71 6.69 -13.60
C GLU A 25 -4.75 6.73 -15.13
N ASN A 26 -3.59 6.80 -15.79
CA ASN A 26 -3.48 6.82 -17.24
C ASN A 26 -3.94 5.49 -17.86
N LYS A 27 -3.57 4.35 -17.25
CA LYS A 27 -4.07 3.02 -17.66
C LYS A 27 -5.58 2.94 -17.54
N TYR A 28 -6.13 3.36 -16.41
CA TYR A 28 -7.59 3.36 -16.19
C TYR A 28 -8.30 4.28 -17.18
N ARG A 29 -7.80 5.50 -17.40
CA ARG A 29 -8.35 6.45 -18.38
C ARG A 29 -8.39 5.84 -19.77
N TRP A 30 -7.29 5.25 -20.21
CA TRP A 30 -7.22 4.61 -21.52
C TRP A 30 -8.23 3.47 -21.64
N LEU A 31 -8.26 2.54 -20.67
CA LEU A 31 -9.20 1.41 -20.68
C LEU A 31 -10.66 1.85 -20.71
N GLU A 32 -11.04 2.87 -19.94
CA GLU A 32 -12.42 3.35 -19.90
C GLU A 32 -12.80 4.14 -21.16
N SER A 33 -11.90 4.95 -21.73
CA SER A 33 -12.15 5.64 -23.00
C SER A 33 -12.29 4.65 -24.17
N GLU A 34 -11.49 3.59 -24.19
CA GLU A 34 -11.62 2.50 -25.18
C GLU A 34 -12.99 1.80 -25.07
N LYS A 35 -13.45 1.50 -23.84
CA LYS A 35 -14.78 0.90 -23.62
C LYS A 35 -15.91 1.84 -24.03
N ALA A 36 -15.75 3.14 -23.83
CA ALA A 36 -16.76 4.13 -24.17
C ALA A 36 -16.81 4.46 -25.67
N GLY A 37 -15.72 4.21 -26.40
CA GLY A 37 -15.59 4.56 -27.81
C GLY A 37 -15.35 6.06 -28.05
N TYR A 38 -15.06 6.83 -27.00
CA TYR A 38 -14.71 8.25 -27.07
C TYR A 38 -13.91 8.66 -25.81
N ASP A 39 -13.23 9.81 -25.86
CA ASP A 39 -12.45 10.31 -24.72
C ASP A 39 -13.36 10.76 -23.57
N LEU A 40 -13.20 10.13 -22.41
CA LEU A 40 -13.93 10.44 -21.18
C LEU A 40 -13.36 11.65 -20.40
N GLY A 41 -12.21 12.17 -20.81
CA GLY A 41 -11.58 13.35 -20.21
C GLY A 41 -11.25 13.22 -18.72
N GLU A 42 -11.12 14.35 -18.02
CA GLU A 42 -10.68 14.43 -16.62
C GLU A 42 -11.65 13.81 -15.60
N GLY A 43 -12.93 13.66 -15.96
CA GLY A 43 -13.94 13.01 -15.10
C GLY A 43 -13.62 11.54 -14.81
N CYS A 44 -12.76 10.91 -15.62
CA CYS A 44 -12.30 9.54 -15.42
C CYS A 44 -11.39 9.41 -14.18
N VAL A 45 -10.49 10.38 -13.95
CA VAL A 45 -9.57 10.35 -12.80
C VAL A 45 -10.34 10.48 -11.48
N LYS A 46 -11.34 11.35 -11.42
CA LYS A 46 -12.19 11.50 -10.22
C LYS A 46 -12.92 10.21 -9.86
N ARG A 47 -13.37 9.45 -10.86
CA ARG A 47 -13.97 8.11 -10.66
C ARG A 47 -12.93 7.12 -10.16
N TRP A 48 -11.74 7.10 -10.78
CA TRP A 48 -10.65 6.25 -10.32
C TRP A 48 -10.27 6.51 -8.86
N VAL A 49 -10.14 7.77 -8.46
CA VAL A 49 -9.82 8.13 -7.08
C VAL A 49 -10.92 7.65 -6.12
N LYS A 50 -12.18 7.83 -6.49
CA LYS A 50 -13.32 7.38 -5.67
C LYS A 50 -13.34 5.86 -5.49
N ASP A 51 -13.11 5.12 -6.56
CA ASP A 51 -13.38 3.68 -6.60
C ASP A 51 -12.13 2.82 -6.33
N HIS A 52 -10.92 3.35 -6.58
CA HIS A 52 -9.67 2.56 -6.58
C HIS A 52 -8.56 3.11 -5.68
N TRP A 53 -8.58 4.39 -5.28
CA TRP A 53 -7.46 5.00 -4.53
C TRP A 53 -7.11 4.26 -3.23
N MET A 54 -8.12 3.90 -2.44
CA MET A 54 -7.89 3.18 -1.18
C MET A 54 -7.26 1.81 -1.43
N GLY A 55 -7.73 1.06 -2.43
CA GLY A 55 -7.13 -0.23 -2.79
C GLY A 55 -5.68 -0.09 -3.24
N TYR A 56 -5.40 0.89 -4.10
CA TYR A 56 -4.06 1.21 -4.56
C TYR A 56 -3.11 1.58 -3.39
N LEU A 57 -3.53 2.49 -2.52
CA LEU A 57 -2.72 2.93 -1.38
C LEU A 57 -2.42 1.78 -0.42
N ARG A 58 -3.40 0.90 -0.16
CA ARG A 58 -3.22 -0.29 0.68
C ARG A 58 -2.18 -1.24 0.10
N ALA A 59 -2.16 -1.46 -1.21
CA ALA A 59 -1.16 -2.31 -1.84
C ALA A 59 0.26 -1.74 -1.65
N ARG A 60 0.44 -0.41 -1.81
CA ARG A 60 1.73 0.25 -1.60
C ARG A 60 2.16 0.23 -0.13
N TRP A 61 1.21 0.39 0.78
CA TRP A 61 1.44 0.25 2.20
C TRP A 61 1.97 -1.14 2.58
N VAL A 62 1.37 -2.22 2.05
CA VAL A 62 1.86 -3.58 2.27
C VAL A 62 3.28 -3.76 1.71
N GLU A 63 3.57 -3.26 0.52
CA GLU A 63 4.93 -3.32 -0.05
C GLU A 63 5.97 -2.60 0.81
N HIS A 64 5.60 -1.44 1.40
CA HIS A 64 6.45 -0.68 2.32
C HIS A 64 6.74 -1.47 3.59
N LEU A 65 5.70 -2.02 4.20
CA LEU A 65 5.77 -2.84 5.42
C LEU A 65 6.58 -4.12 5.21
N GLN A 66 6.51 -4.72 4.01
CA GLN A 66 7.33 -5.87 3.61
C GLN A 66 8.78 -5.51 3.24
N GLY A 67 9.14 -4.21 3.22
CA GLY A 67 10.47 -3.78 2.83
C GLY A 67 10.79 -3.94 1.33
N LYS A 68 9.78 -4.14 0.48
CA LYS A 68 9.94 -4.37 -0.98
C LYS A 68 10.19 -3.09 -1.75
N CYS A 69 9.46 -2.02 -1.40
CA CYS A 69 9.61 -0.71 -1.99
C CYS A 69 9.45 0.37 -0.93
N PHE A 70 10.42 1.30 -0.88
CA PHE A 70 10.34 2.44 0.00
C PHE A 70 9.48 3.54 -0.64
N TRP A 71 8.21 3.58 -0.24
CA TRP A 71 7.26 4.63 -0.59
C TRP A 71 7.50 5.90 0.25
N ILE A 72 7.90 6.99 -0.41
CA ILE A 72 8.37 8.24 0.23
C ILE A 72 7.31 8.89 1.13
N GLU A 73 6.03 8.80 0.73
CA GLU A 73 4.90 9.39 1.46
C GLU A 73 4.49 8.57 2.69
N LEU A 74 5.08 7.38 2.86
CA LEU A 74 4.84 6.50 4.00
C LEU A 74 5.98 6.64 5.02
N ALA A 75 5.66 6.43 6.30
CA ALA A 75 6.61 6.72 7.37
C ALA A 75 7.78 5.72 7.36
N GLY A 76 9.01 6.21 7.20
CA GLY A 76 10.19 5.34 7.06
C GLY A 76 10.48 4.40 8.24
N ARG A 77 9.96 4.68 9.45
CA ARG A 77 10.07 3.76 10.60
C ARG A 77 9.30 2.45 10.38
N ASP A 78 8.24 2.52 9.56
CA ASP A 78 7.35 1.40 9.25
C ASP A 78 7.94 0.55 8.10
N PHE A 79 8.99 1.03 7.42
CA PHE A 79 9.62 0.28 6.35
C PHE A 79 10.21 -1.04 6.84
N GLY A 80 9.78 -2.14 6.21
CA GLY A 80 10.20 -3.48 6.59
C GLY A 80 9.71 -3.91 7.97
N LEU A 81 8.72 -3.24 8.57
CA LEU A 81 8.19 -3.58 9.90
C LEU A 81 7.81 -5.06 10.00
N LEU A 82 7.12 -5.60 8.99
CA LEU A 82 6.66 -6.99 9.00
C LEU A 82 7.83 -7.97 8.98
N LEU A 83 8.89 -7.63 8.23
CA LEU A 83 10.13 -8.39 8.20
C LEU A 83 10.92 -8.29 9.50
N ARG A 84 10.68 -7.32 10.39
CA ARG A 84 11.41 -7.19 11.65
C ARG A 84 10.64 -7.82 12.81
N GLU A 85 9.34 -7.58 12.88
CA GLU A 85 8.50 -7.97 14.02
C GLU A 85 7.98 -9.41 13.91
N PHE A 86 7.73 -9.90 12.69
CA PHE A 86 7.08 -11.21 12.48
C PHE A 86 8.00 -12.24 11.80
N GLN A 87 9.33 -12.11 11.97
CA GLN A 87 10.30 -13.07 11.39
C GLN A 87 10.04 -14.52 11.80
N SER A 88 9.68 -14.73 13.07
CA SER A 88 9.36 -16.06 13.62
C SER A 88 8.00 -16.59 13.16
N GLN A 89 7.20 -15.77 12.48
CA GLN A 89 5.85 -16.08 12.02
C GLN A 89 5.68 -15.84 10.52
N SER A 90 6.78 -15.92 9.75
CA SER A 90 6.79 -15.60 8.32
C SER A 90 5.76 -16.38 7.51
N GLU A 91 5.56 -17.66 7.81
CA GLU A 91 4.56 -18.51 7.15
C GLU A 91 3.12 -18.01 7.41
N LEU A 92 2.80 -17.68 8.67
CA LEU A 92 1.49 -17.13 9.03
C LEU A 92 1.27 -15.77 8.38
N LEU A 93 2.29 -14.91 8.41
CA LEU A 93 2.27 -13.61 7.76
C LEU A 93 2.00 -13.74 6.26
N ASP A 94 2.68 -14.64 5.56
CA ASP A 94 2.50 -14.84 4.12
C ASP A 94 1.08 -15.33 3.79
N VAL A 95 0.52 -16.23 4.60
CA VAL A 95 -0.86 -16.69 4.43
C VAL A 95 -1.87 -15.55 4.65
N ILE A 96 -1.70 -14.74 5.70
CA ILE A 96 -2.55 -13.58 5.95
C ILE A 96 -2.46 -12.57 4.80
N LEU A 97 -1.25 -12.24 4.36
CA LEU A 97 -1.03 -11.31 3.25
C LEU A 97 -1.65 -11.81 1.94
N ASN A 98 -1.61 -13.12 1.68
CA ASN A 98 -2.23 -13.68 0.48
C ASN A 98 -3.76 -13.63 0.54
N GLN A 99 -4.37 -13.87 1.71
CA GLN A 99 -5.82 -13.68 1.89
C GLN A 99 -6.25 -12.24 1.65
N LEU A 100 -5.52 -11.27 2.23
CA LEU A 100 -5.80 -9.85 2.05
C LEU A 100 -5.63 -9.42 0.58
N LYS A 101 -4.62 -9.95 -0.13
CA LYS A 101 -4.47 -9.73 -1.58
C LYS A 101 -5.62 -10.29 -2.39
N SER A 102 -6.26 -11.39 -1.96
CA SER A 102 -7.47 -11.92 -2.60
C SER A 102 -8.75 -11.15 -2.27
N GLY A 103 -8.65 -10.07 -1.48
CA GLY A 103 -9.78 -9.22 -1.12
C GLY A 103 -10.48 -9.61 0.18
N ALA A 104 -9.91 -10.53 0.97
CA ALA A 104 -10.42 -10.84 2.31
C ALA A 104 -10.30 -9.61 3.23
N GLU A 105 -11.30 -9.38 4.06
CA GLU A 105 -11.24 -8.40 5.13
C GLU A 105 -10.61 -8.99 6.40
N ASN A 106 -10.22 -8.14 7.36
CA ASN A 106 -9.67 -8.60 8.63
C ASN A 106 -10.59 -9.61 9.35
N LEU A 107 -11.92 -9.45 9.22
CA LEU A 107 -12.90 -10.37 9.80
C LEU A 107 -12.88 -11.74 9.13
N ASP A 108 -12.71 -11.79 7.81
CA ASP A 108 -12.59 -13.05 7.06
C ASP A 108 -11.34 -13.81 7.50
N VAL A 109 -10.21 -13.10 7.66
CA VAL A 109 -8.95 -13.68 8.13
C VAL A 109 -9.08 -14.24 9.56
N LEU A 110 -9.74 -13.51 10.46
CA LEU A 110 -10.01 -13.99 11.83
C LEU A 110 -10.93 -15.21 11.84
N THR A 111 -11.97 -15.21 11.00
CA THR A 111 -12.91 -16.33 10.87
C THR A 111 -12.19 -17.57 10.33
N TRP A 112 -11.32 -17.40 9.33
CA TRP A 112 -10.46 -18.45 8.80
C TRP A 112 -9.55 -19.03 9.88
N ALA A 113 -8.92 -18.19 10.71
CA ALA A 113 -8.03 -18.64 11.78
C ALA A 113 -8.78 -19.53 12.78
N ILE A 114 -9.99 -19.11 13.19
CA ILE A 114 -10.86 -19.88 14.09
C ILE A 114 -11.23 -21.23 13.45
N ALA A 115 -11.66 -21.23 12.20
CA ALA A 115 -12.06 -22.44 11.49
C ALA A 115 -10.91 -23.47 11.34
N ASN A 116 -9.66 -23.01 11.31
CA ASN A 116 -8.48 -23.85 11.16
C ASN A 116 -7.74 -24.12 12.49
N ASN A 117 -8.31 -23.73 13.64
CA ASN A 117 -7.68 -23.85 14.96
C ASN A 117 -6.31 -23.14 15.06
N ILE A 118 -6.14 -22.04 14.32
CA ILE A 118 -4.95 -21.20 14.39
C ILE A 118 -5.13 -20.21 15.54
N PRO A 119 -4.13 -20.02 16.43
CA PRO A 119 -4.21 -19.04 17.51
C PRO A 119 -4.51 -17.63 16.96
N THR A 120 -5.58 -17.01 17.45
CA THR A 120 -6.03 -15.69 16.98
C THR A 120 -5.17 -14.54 17.50
N GLY A 121 -4.43 -14.73 18.59
CA GLY A 121 -3.53 -13.72 19.15
C GLY A 121 -2.49 -13.23 18.14
N PRO A 122 -1.63 -14.12 17.62
CA PRO A 122 -0.65 -13.73 16.60
C PRO A 122 -1.27 -13.22 15.29
N VAL A 123 -2.43 -13.75 14.90
CA VAL A 123 -3.19 -13.22 13.75
C VAL A 123 -3.62 -11.77 13.99
N SER A 124 -4.09 -11.46 15.19
CA SER A 124 -4.52 -10.12 15.57
C SER A 124 -3.34 -9.15 15.61
N GLU A 125 -2.20 -9.56 16.17
CA GLU A 125 -0.96 -8.77 16.18
C GLU A 125 -0.53 -8.40 14.75
N ILE A 126 -0.58 -9.36 13.81
CA ILE A 126 -0.25 -9.11 12.41
C ILE A 126 -1.26 -8.15 11.77
N LEU A 127 -2.57 -8.36 11.97
CA LEU A 127 -3.62 -7.49 11.42
C LEU A 127 -3.58 -6.06 12.00
N GLU A 128 -3.19 -5.92 13.26
CA GLU A 128 -2.95 -4.64 13.93
C GLU A 128 -1.71 -3.94 13.36
N ALA A 129 -0.59 -4.64 13.17
CA ALA A 129 0.61 -4.07 12.57
C ALA A 129 0.39 -3.67 11.11
N LEU A 130 -0.46 -4.40 10.39
CA LEU A 130 -0.85 -4.06 9.03
C LEU A 130 -1.69 -2.80 8.96
N ASP A 131 -2.44 -2.44 10.02
CA ASP A 131 -3.30 -1.26 10.16
C ASP A 131 -3.78 -0.64 8.83
N ILE A 132 -4.36 -1.49 7.98
CA ILE A 132 -4.64 -1.19 6.57
C ILE A 132 -5.64 -0.04 6.44
N ASN A 133 -6.42 0.20 7.49
CA ASN A 133 -7.51 1.16 7.54
C ASN A 133 -7.12 2.52 8.15
N SER A 134 -5.99 2.66 8.84
CA SER A 134 -5.59 3.96 9.41
C SER A 134 -4.84 4.87 8.44
N LYS A 135 -4.30 4.33 7.35
CA LYS A 135 -3.51 5.11 6.39
C LYS A 135 -4.43 5.87 5.43
N ARG A 136 -4.79 7.09 5.84
CA ARG A 136 -5.54 8.05 5.02
C ARG A 136 -4.59 9.04 4.36
N LEU A 137 -3.83 8.59 3.36
CA LEU A 137 -3.14 9.51 2.45
C LEU A 137 -4.16 10.00 1.42
N ALA A 138 -4.35 11.31 1.32
CA ALA A 138 -5.23 11.88 0.31
C ALA A 138 -4.58 11.78 -1.08
N HIS A 139 -5.38 11.42 -2.09
CA HIS A 139 -4.95 11.57 -3.48
C HIS A 139 -4.72 13.06 -3.78
N ARG A 140 -3.66 13.38 -4.52
CA ARG A 140 -3.41 14.74 -5.00
C ARG A 140 -3.87 14.79 -6.44
N PHE A 141 -4.98 15.49 -6.69
CA PHE A 141 -5.28 15.94 -8.04
C PHE A 141 -4.19 16.94 -8.43
N ASP A 142 -3.53 16.74 -9.58
CA ASP A 142 -2.63 17.74 -10.14
C ASP A 142 -3.41 19.05 -10.31
N GLY A 143 -3.12 20.04 -9.44
CA GLY A 143 -3.97 21.22 -9.33
C GLY A 143 -3.72 22.20 -8.19
N SER A 144 -2.68 22.03 -7.36
CA SER A 144 -2.17 23.14 -6.54
C SER A 144 -0.68 23.33 -6.79
N SER A 145 -0.34 23.95 -7.92
CA SER A 145 0.81 24.84 -7.90
C SER A 145 0.60 25.80 -6.73
N PRO A 146 1.56 26.02 -5.83
CA PRO A 146 1.48 27.16 -4.93
C PRO A 146 1.33 28.38 -5.83
N SER A 147 0.18 29.03 -5.77
CA SER A 147 -0.03 30.27 -6.50
C SER A 147 1.11 31.21 -6.11
N THR A 148 1.99 31.49 -7.06
CA THR A 148 2.86 32.64 -7.02
C THR A 148 1.95 33.86 -6.91
N PHE A 149 1.61 34.25 -5.68
CA PHE A 149 1.13 35.58 -5.38
C PHE A 149 2.33 36.36 -4.85
N ALA A 150 2.61 37.41 -5.60
CA ALA A 150 3.68 38.37 -5.43
C ALA A 150 3.67 39.03 -4.04
N ALA A 151 4.87 39.41 -3.61
CA ALA A 151 5.12 40.68 -2.96
C ALA A 151 6.32 41.33 -3.65
#